data_AF-A0A813W0M8-F1
#
_entry.id   AF-A0A813W0M8-F1
#
_cell.length_a   1.000
_cell.length_b   1.000
_cell.length_c   1.000
_cell.angle_alpha   90.00
_cell.angle_beta   90.00
_cell.angle_gamma   90.00
#
_symmetry.space_group_name_H-M   'P 1'
#
loop_
_entity.id
_entity.type
_entity.pdbx_description
1 polymer ?
#
loop_
_entity_poly.entity_id
_entity_poly.type
_entity_poly.pdbx_seq_one_letter_code
_entity_poly.pdbx_strand_id
1 'polypeptide(L)'
;MELEGQTLPDIEVYEGSPDRKIKMHQIFSGRKGVLLGFEGAFTPVCSTNHITGFMQNFDQLKSKGYDVVAGVTVNDAFVVDAWTKECNCQGKVRLLADPDAWFVKAIKMEKQVPELGGIRSKRFTMLIDNNVIKKVFMQKNGDNSPTFYENVCKSFTPPFLNSTPLEDYVNNNDDLNVVSSTILESQDTGTLTIHKVKFTSLKWFDGTSYNNVPILFPMTKAVKRCMDMVVKELRANGIQFSERFIVSGASKRGWTAYLTAAVDPRVFAVVPIVFDLININVNFHAQFRSLGGKYSFALKDYYNYELSKKIDTVEANELLKLVDVNMYLQNLRDKTIYMIVATGDEFMMPENLQHFIGNLKIQTNNSVYIRVLDSNHYLTGQENSLMLSIKGFLFLLSLGPTFFPKFDWKFSNSLTLGKIDGKISNLEAFESYEFVSYSARTANKKRIDFRKNTLNGPQQIKWMRNNLVKSSRITKRSLSRSVSVKISKSNYVGFYLETRLKFKGEQEYFVFSTNINIAPDTYPIKDCKGFACEGQII
;
A
#
# COMPACT_ATOMS: atom_id res chain seq x y z
N MET A 1 -1.70 -31.45 -5.83
CA MET A 1 -0.69 -32.37 -5.27
C MET A 1 -1.14 -32.68 -3.86
N GLU A 2 -1.48 -33.94 -3.57
CA GLU A 2 -2.40 -34.33 -2.48
C GLU A 2 -1.84 -34.23 -1.05
N LEU A 3 -0.57 -33.86 -0.86
CA LEU A 3 0.10 -33.92 0.44
C LEU A 3 -0.10 -32.69 1.34
N GLU A 4 -0.39 -31.52 0.77
CA GLU A 4 -0.66 -30.32 1.57
C GLU A 4 -1.94 -30.51 2.41
N GLY A 5 -1.86 -30.18 3.70
CA GLY A 5 -2.90 -30.43 4.69
C GLY A 5 -2.84 -31.80 5.37
N GLN A 6 -2.05 -32.75 4.85
CA GLN A 6 -1.88 -34.06 5.48
C GLN A 6 -0.89 -34.01 6.65
N THR A 7 -1.05 -34.94 7.60
CA THR A 7 -0.06 -35.16 8.67
C THR A 7 1.05 -36.07 8.14
N LEU A 8 2.31 -35.76 8.46
CA LEU A 8 3.45 -36.63 8.17
C LEU A 8 3.20 -38.04 8.75
N PRO A 9 3.66 -39.11 8.10
CA PRO A 9 3.60 -40.44 8.70
C PRO A 9 4.59 -40.55 9.88
N ASP A 10 4.16 -41.16 10.99
CA ASP A 10 4.99 -41.38 12.20
C ASP A 10 5.91 -42.59 12.04
N ILE A 11 6.78 -42.55 11.04
CA ILE A 11 7.74 -43.61 10.72
C ILE A 11 9.08 -43.33 11.40
N GLU A 12 9.77 -44.38 11.84
CA GLU A 12 11.12 -44.30 12.39
C GLU A 12 12.15 -44.07 11.29
N VAL A 13 13.04 -43.11 11.54
CA VAL A 13 14.25 -42.81 10.76
C VAL A 13 15.46 -42.79 11.68
N TYR A 14 16.67 -42.75 11.15
CA TYR A 14 17.91 -42.83 11.93
C TYR A 14 18.69 -41.51 11.90
N GLU A 15 19.32 -41.10 13.00
CA GLU A 15 20.14 -39.86 13.08
C GLU A 15 21.49 -40.14 13.74
N GLY A 16 22.58 -40.07 12.97
CA GLY A 16 23.96 -40.22 13.42
C GLY A 16 24.45 -41.68 13.51
N SER A 17 23.59 -42.62 13.89
CA SER A 17 23.96 -44.05 13.98
C SER A 17 22.74 -44.98 13.85
N PRO A 18 22.93 -46.27 13.49
CA PRO A 18 21.81 -47.21 13.33
C PRO A 18 21.05 -47.55 14.62
N ASP A 19 21.65 -47.36 15.80
CA ASP A 19 21.01 -47.54 17.10
C ASP A 19 20.15 -46.33 17.52
N ARG A 20 20.35 -45.16 16.88
CA ARG A 20 19.65 -43.93 17.19
C ARG A 20 18.42 -43.73 16.30
N LYS A 21 17.35 -44.44 16.64
CA LYS A 21 16.03 -44.33 16.01
C LYS A 21 15.26 -43.10 16.51
N ILE A 22 14.64 -42.39 15.58
CA ILE A 22 13.83 -41.20 15.86
C ILE A 22 12.55 -41.29 15.06
N LYS A 23 11.42 -41.09 15.73
CA LYS A 23 10.12 -40.99 15.08
C LYS A 23 9.96 -39.64 14.39
N MET A 24 9.47 -39.63 13.14
CA MET A 24 9.32 -38.37 12.39
C MET A 24 8.46 -37.34 13.13
N HIS A 25 7.42 -37.77 13.87
CA HIS A 25 6.59 -36.83 14.64
C HIS A 25 7.34 -36.14 15.77
N GLN A 26 8.35 -36.79 16.37
CA GLN A 26 9.14 -36.17 17.43
C GLN A 26 9.94 -34.97 16.93
N ILE A 27 10.24 -34.92 15.62
CA ILE A 27 11.02 -33.85 15.01
C ILE A 27 10.20 -32.55 14.92
N PHE A 28 8.92 -32.64 14.56
CA PHE A 28 8.07 -31.46 14.30
C PHE A 28 6.90 -31.29 15.27
N SER A 29 6.75 -32.14 16.29
CA SER A 29 5.72 -31.96 17.33
C SER A 29 5.86 -30.60 18.03
N GLY A 30 4.77 -29.84 18.07
CA GLY A 30 4.67 -28.52 18.69
C GLY A 30 5.51 -27.42 18.04
N ARG A 31 6.10 -27.68 16.85
CA ARG A 31 7.06 -26.78 16.20
C ARG A 31 6.73 -26.59 14.72
N LYS A 32 7.09 -25.44 14.18
CA LYS A 32 7.18 -25.27 12.72
C LYS A 32 8.58 -25.64 12.27
N GLY A 33 8.69 -26.21 11.08
CA GLY A 33 9.98 -26.61 10.55
C GLY A 33 9.96 -26.85 9.05
N VAL A 34 11.15 -27.11 8.52
CA VAL A 34 11.39 -27.38 7.11
C VAL A 34 11.89 -28.81 6.99
N LEU A 35 11.27 -29.60 6.11
CA LEU A 35 11.72 -30.95 5.76
C LEU A 35 12.24 -30.98 4.32
N LEU A 36 13.51 -31.34 4.16
CA LEU A 36 14.20 -31.46 2.88
C LEU A 36 14.23 -32.92 2.42
N GLY A 37 14.05 -33.18 1.13
CA GLY A 37 14.25 -34.49 0.52
C GLY A 37 15.49 -34.49 -0.38
N PHE A 38 16.35 -35.48 -0.23
CA PHE A 38 17.59 -35.60 -1.00
C PHE A 38 17.68 -36.92 -1.78
N GLU A 39 18.05 -36.84 -3.05
CA GLU A 39 18.30 -38.01 -3.91
C GLU A 39 19.40 -38.92 -3.34
N GLY A 40 20.42 -38.35 -2.72
CA GLY A 40 21.46 -39.09 -2.01
C GLY A 40 22.45 -38.20 -1.31
N ALA A 41 23.02 -38.71 -0.22
CA ALA A 41 24.19 -38.13 0.44
C ALA A 41 25.37 -37.98 -0.56
N PHE A 42 26.20 -36.95 -0.37
CA PHE A 42 27.37 -36.61 -1.21
C PHE A 42 27.11 -36.26 -2.68
N THR A 43 25.86 -36.26 -3.16
CA THR A 43 25.55 -35.82 -4.53
C THR A 43 25.76 -34.29 -4.68
N PRO A 44 26.25 -33.79 -5.84
CA PRO A 44 26.66 -32.38 -5.97
C PRO A 44 25.56 -31.37 -5.68
N VAL A 45 24.36 -31.56 -6.24
CA VAL A 45 23.24 -30.62 -6.05
C VAL A 45 22.74 -30.59 -4.60
N CYS A 46 22.73 -31.74 -3.92
CA CYS A 46 22.35 -31.82 -2.52
C CYS A 46 23.36 -31.11 -1.62
N SER A 47 24.65 -31.29 -1.89
CA SER A 47 25.74 -30.84 -1.01
C SER A 47 26.15 -29.38 -1.23
N THR A 48 26.04 -28.85 -2.46
CA THR A 48 26.50 -27.49 -2.77
C THR A 48 25.39 -26.44 -2.66
N ASN A 49 24.17 -26.76 -3.11
CA ASN A 49 23.11 -25.76 -3.27
C ASN A 49 21.91 -26.01 -2.36
N HIS A 50 21.41 -27.24 -2.29
CA HIS A 50 20.16 -27.51 -1.58
C HIS A 50 20.30 -27.32 -0.06
N ILE A 51 21.25 -28.00 0.59
CA ILE A 51 21.44 -27.89 2.05
C ILE A 51 22.05 -26.53 2.46
N THR A 52 22.99 -26.03 1.66
CA THR A 52 23.76 -24.81 1.96
C THR A 52 22.87 -23.59 2.13
N GLY A 53 21.87 -23.41 1.26
CA GLY A 53 20.94 -22.28 1.37
C GLY A 53 20.17 -22.27 2.69
N PHE A 54 19.67 -23.42 3.16
CA PHE A 54 18.96 -23.51 4.45
C PHE A 54 19.90 -23.39 5.64
N MET A 55 21.13 -23.92 5.54
CA MET A 55 22.13 -23.82 6.59
C MET A 55 22.62 -22.38 6.80
N GLN A 56 22.97 -21.67 5.71
CA GLN A 56 23.43 -20.29 5.77
C GLN A 56 22.34 -19.35 6.30
N ASN A 57 21.08 -19.65 6.00
CA ASN A 57 19.93 -18.84 6.40
C ASN A 57 19.15 -19.42 7.59
N PHE A 58 19.75 -20.35 8.36
CA PHE A 58 19.07 -21.02 9.47
C PHE A 58 18.53 -20.03 10.52
N ASP A 59 19.31 -19.01 10.88
CA ASP A 59 18.87 -18.00 11.85
C ASP A 59 17.70 -17.15 11.30
N GLN A 60 17.63 -16.97 9.98
CA GLN A 60 16.51 -16.29 9.31
C GLN A 60 15.25 -17.17 9.26
N LEU A 61 15.40 -18.50 9.17
CA LEU A 61 14.28 -19.45 9.25
C LEU A 61 13.73 -19.49 10.67
N LYS A 62 14.62 -19.59 11.64
CA LYS A 62 14.29 -19.59 13.06
C LYS A 62 13.58 -18.30 13.47
N SER A 63 14.00 -17.14 12.98
CA SER A 63 13.29 -15.87 13.25
C SER A 63 11.89 -15.79 12.64
N LYS A 64 11.59 -16.62 11.63
CA LYS A 64 10.25 -16.79 11.04
C LYS A 64 9.42 -17.86 11.76
N GLY A 65 9.91 -18.39 12.88
CA GLY A 65 9.30 -19.45 13.68
C GLY A 65 9.56 -20.87 13.18
N TYR A 66 10.37 -21.04 12.11
CA TYR A 66 10.77 -22.36 11.62
C TYR A 66 12.01 -22.82 12.39
N ASP A 67 11.79 -23.36 13.58
CA ASP A 67 12.83 -23.65 14.57
C ASP A 67 13.58 -24.97 14.31
N VAL A 68 13.12 -25.75 13.33
CA VAL A 68 13.68 -27.05 12.97
C VAL A 68 13.87 -27.13 11.46
N VAL A 69 15.09 -27.42 11.01
CA VAL A 69 15.35 -27.84 9.64
C VAL A 69 15.86 -29.28 9.69
N ALA A 70 15.17 -30.19 9.01
CA ALA A 70 15.57 -31.57 8.89
C ALA A 70 15.61 -31.98 7.41
N GLY A 71 16.41 -32.98 7.08
CA GLY A 71 16.47 -33.51 5.73
C GLY A 71 16.62 -35.01 5.70
N VAL A 72 15.87 -35.67 4.82
CA VAL A 72 15.79 -37.13 4.73
C VAL A 72 16.40 -37.62 3.42
N THR A 73 17.11 -38.75 3.49
CA THR A 73 17.66 -39.41 2.31
C THR A 73 17.68 -40.93 2.47
N VAL A 74 17.62 -41.63 1.34
CA VAL A 74 17.68 -43.10 1.28
C VAL A 74 19.14 -43.53 1.23
N ASN A 75 19.79 -43.46 2.39
CA ASN A 75 21.13 -43.96 2.68
C ASN A 75 21.12 -44.52 4.11
N ASP A 76 22.10 -45.35 4.46
CA ASP A 76 22.29 -45.82 5.83
C ASP A 76 22.79 -44.71 6.77
N ALA A 77 22.63 -44.94 8.07
CA ALA A 77 22.96 -43.94 9.09
C ALA A 77 24.45 -43.56 9.14
N PHE A 78 25.37 -44.47 8.80
CA PHE A 78 26.80 -44.16 8.81
C PHE A 78 27.16 -43.21 7.67
N VAL A 79 26.60 -43.44 6.47
CA VAL A 79 26.78 -42.55 5.32
C VAL A 79 26.19 -41.16 5.60
N VAL A 80 24.99 -41.10 6.20
CA VAL A 80 24.36 -39.82 6.53
C VAL A 80 25.12 -39.07 7.64
N ASP A 81 25.68 -39.76 8.63
CA ASP A 81 26.52 -39.14 9.67
C ASP A 81 27.83 -38.57 9.09
N ALA A 82 28.51 -39.33 8.23
CA ALA A 82 29.69 -38.86 7.52
C ALA A 82 29.37 -37.62 6.65
N TRP A 83 28.23 -37.65 5.94
CA TRP A 83 27.79 -36.52 5.13
C TRP A 83 27.42 -35.28 5.97
N THR A 84 26.83 -35.50 7.14
CA THR A 84 26.55 -34.42 8.11
C THR A 84 27.82 -33.69 8.51
N LYS A 85 28.91 -34.44 8.76
CA LYS A 85 30.23 -33.89 9.07
C LYS A 85 30.83 -33.12 7.92
N GLU A 86 30.75 -33.66 6.71
CA GLU A 86 31.26 -33.01 5.50
C GLU A 86 30.53 -31.69 5.20
N CYS A 87 29.21 -31.66 5.34
CA CYS A 87 28.41 -30.46 5.09
C CYS A 87 28.52 -29.39 6.18
N ASN A 88 29.19 -29.67 7.32
CA ASN A 88 29.28 -28.79 8.49
C ASN A 88 27.91 -28.24 8.94
N CYS A 89 26.86 -29.04 8.84
CA CYS A 89 25.49 -28.60 9.10
C CYS A 89 25.00 -28.94 10.51
N GLN A 90 25.86 -29.51 11.38
CA GLN A 90 25.53 -29.81 12.76
C GLN A 90 25.02 -28.57 13.50
N GLY A 91 24.01 -28.77 14.35
CA GLY A 91 23.38 -27.68 15.11
C GLY A 91 22.43 -26.78 14.30
N LYS A 92 22.39 -26.90 12.97
CA LYS A 92 21.49 -26.12 12.10
C LYS A 92 20.53 -27.02 11.30
N VAL A 93 21.05 -28.05 10.63
CA VAL A 93 20.23 -28.98 9.83
C VAL A 93 20.42 -30.40 10.35
N ARG A 94 19.30 -31.06 10.66
CA ARG A 94 19.27 -32.46 11.11
C ARG A 94 19.17 -33.40 9.91
N LEU A 95 20.18 -34.21 9.65
CA LEU A 95 20.13 -35.16 8.54
C LEU A 95 19.71 -36.55 9.03
N LEU A 96 18.76 -37.14 8.31
CA LEU A 96 18.03 -38.34 8.68
C LEU A 96 18.22 -39.41 7.60
N ALA A 97 18.57 -40.61 8.03
CA ALA A 97 18.68 -41.79 7.20
C ALA A 97 17.34 -42.56 7.17
N ASP A 98 16.85 -42.87 5.97
CA ASP A 98 15.70 -43.73 5.68
C ASP A 98 16.15 -44.91 4.79
N PRO A 99 16.97 -45.84 5.33
CA PRO A 99 17.66 -46.85 4.52
C PRO A 99 16.72 -47.75 3.72
N ASP A 100 15.55 -48.08 4.27
CA ASP A 100 14.55 -48.95 3.64
C ASP A 100 13.54 -48.18 2.74
N ALA A 101 13.71 -46.85 2.67
CA ALA A 101 12.82 -45.90 2.01
C ALA A 101 11.37 -45.94 2.55
N TRP A 102 11.15 -46.38 3.79
CA TRP A 102 9.81 -46.52 4.36
C TRP A 102 9.11 -45.18 4.48
N PHE A 103 9.81 -44.16 4.98
CA PHE A 103 9.26 -42.83 5.13
C PHE A 103 8.98 -42.20 3.76
N VAL A 104 9.97 -42.22 2.87
CA VAL A 104 9.89 -41.60 1.54
C VAL A 104 8.78 -42.23 0.68
N LYS A 105 8.60 -43.56 0.74
CA LYS A 105 7.48 -44.27 0.08
C LYS A 105 6.12 -43.87 0.68
N ALA A 106 6.04 -43.74 2.00
CA ALA A 106 4.79 -43.38 2.66
C ALA A 106 4.27 -41.98 2.25
N ILE A 107 5.18 -41.05 1.96
CA ILE A 107 4.83 -39.72 1.42
C ILE A 107 4.79 -39.67 -0.11
N LYS A 108 4.89 -40.82 -0.80
CA LYS A 108 4.90 -40.94 -2.28
C LYS A 108 6.01 -40.13 -2.97
N MET A 109 7.14 -39.94 -2.28
CA MET A 109 8.29 -39.18 -2.77
C MET A 109 9.43 -40.07 -3.25
N GLU A 110 9.21 -41.36 -3.43
CA GLU A 110 10.21 -42.26 -3.99
C GLU A 110 10.40 -42.05 -5.50
N LYS A 111 11.61 -42.35 -5.99
CA LYS A 111 11.99 -42.34 -7.40
C LYS A 111 13.02 -43.45 -7.63
N GLN A 112 12.93 -44.14 -8.76
CA GLN A 112 13.99 -45.05 -9.20
C GLN A 112 15.15 -44.24 -9.81
N VAL A 113 16.34 -44.44 -9.28
CA VAL A 113 17.60 -43.87 -9.77
C VAL A 113 18.65 -44.99 -9.77
N PRO A 114 18.65 -45.87 -10.79
CA PRO A 114 19.56 -47.02 -10.86
C PRO A 114 21.04 -46.64 -10.70
N GLU A 115 21.44 -45.47 -11.20
CA GLU A 115 22.80 -44.93 -11.13
C GLU A 115 23.25 -44.64 -9.68
N LEU A 116 22.28 -44.44 -8.78
CA LEU A 116 22.51 -44.26 -7.35
C LEU A 116 22.13 -45.52 -6.55
N GLY A 117 21.96 -46.68 -7.18
CA GLY A 117 21.67 -47.92 -6.46
C GLY A 117 20.18 -48.18 -6.17
N GLY A 118 19.27 -47.62 -6.98
CA GLY A 118 17.85 -48.01 -6.98
C GLY A 118 16.92 -46.95 -6.42
N ILE A 119 16.06 -47.32 -5.46
CA ILE A 119 15.03 -46.42 -4.92
C ILE A 119 15.68 -45.30 -4.10
N ARG A 120 15.40 -44.04 -4.46
CA ARG A 120 15.85 -42.82 -3.79
C ARG A 120 14.68 -41.88 -3.50
N SER A 121 14.93 -40.81 -2.75
CA SER A 121 13.96 -39.72 -2.58
C SER A 121 14.00 -38.76 -3.76
N LYS A 122 12.85 -38.28 -4.20
CA LYS A 122 12.73 -37.06 -4.98
C LYS A 122 13.29 -35.89 -4.18
N ARG A 123 13.74 -34.85 -4.89
CA ARG A 123 14.11 -33.59 -4.27
C ARG A 123 12.88 -32.75 -3.97
N PHE A 124 12.71 -32.40 -2.71
CA PHE A 124 11.60 -31.57 -2.26
C PHE A 124 12.02 -30.71 -1.06
N THR A 125 11.21 -29.68 -0.79
CA THR A 125 11.20 -28.94 0.47
C THR A 125 9.76 -28.83 0.93
N MET A 126 9.48 -29.20 2.19
CA MET A 126 8.17 -29.06 2.81
C MET A 126 8.22 -28.08 3.97
N LEU A 127 7.17 -27.26 4.09
CA LEU A 127 6.91 -26.47 5.28
C LEU A 127 5.98 -27.27 6.18
N ILE A 128 6.40 -27.51 7.41
CA ILE A 128 5.70 -28.33 8.40
C ILE A 128 5.29 -27.45 9.58
N ASP A 129 4.09 -27.67 10.10
CA ASP A 129 3.60 -27.04 11.33
C ASP A 129 2.88 -28.09 12.16
N ASN A 130 3.47 -28.46 13.30
CA ASN A 130 2.98 -29.51 14.20
C ASN A 130 2.64 -30.81 13.46
N ASN A 131 3.63 -31.38 12.76
CA ASN A 131 3.51 -32.56 11.91
C ASN A 131 2.58 -32.43 10.69
N VAL A 132 1.90 -31.30 10.47
CA VAL A 132 1.05 -31.09 9.29
C VAL A 132 1.84 -30.41 8.18
N ILE A 133 1.78 -31.00 6.98
CA ILE A 133 2.39 -30.45 5.77
C ILE A 133 1.60 -29.21 5.33
N LYS A 134 2.20 -28.03 5.39
CA LYS A 134 1.55 -26.77 4.99
C LYS A 134 1.80 -26.41 3.53
N LYS A 135 2.99 -26.72 3.01
CA LYS A 135 3.36 -26.41 1.63
C LYS A 135 4.42 -27.38 1.11
N VAL A 136 4.35 -27.74 -0.16
CA VAL A 136 5.32 -28.63 -0.81
C VAL A 136 5.94 -27.96 -2.03
N PHE A 137 7.28 -27.90 -2.05
CA PHE A 137 8.09 -27.47 -3.17
C PHE A 137 8.83 -28.69 -3.73
N MET A 138 8.80 -28.90 -5.04
CA MET A 138 9.47 -30.04 -5.67
C MET A 138 10.21 -29.63 -6.92
N GLN A 139 11.22 -30.43 -7.27
CA GLN A 139 11.89 -30.36 -8.56
C GLN A 139 10.88 -30.54 -9.70
N LYS A 140 11.00 -29.71 -10.76
CA LYS A 140 10.13 -29.79 -11.95
C LYS A 140 11.00 -29.88 -13.20
N ASN A 141 10.79 -30.93 -14.02
CA ASN A 141 11.48 -31.10 -15.31
C ASN A 141 13.02 -30.92 -15.24
N GLY A 142 13.65 -31.44 -14.19
CA GLY A 142 15.10 -31.30 -13.95
C GLY A 142 15.52 -30.01 -13.23
N ASP A 143 14.65 -29.00 -13.16
CA ASP A 143 14.91 -27.75 -12.44
C ASP A 143 14.73 -27.95 -10.92
N ASN A 144 15.85 -27.79 -10.20
CA ASN A 144 15.94 -27.88 -8.75
C ASN A 144 15.61 -26.57 -8.04
N SER A 145 15.62 -25.45 -8.76
CA SER A 145 15.45 -24.11 -8.19
C SER A 145 14.21 -23.95 -7.30
N PRO A 146 13.04 -24.58 -7.56
CA PRO A 146 11.87 -24.41 -6.71
C PRO A 146 12.07 -24.91 -5.28
N THR A 147 13.00 -25.84 -5.06
CA THR A 147 13.27 -26.47 -3.76
C THR A 147 14.27 -25.69 -2.90
N PHE A 148 15.01 -24.76 -3.51
CA PHE A 148 16.07 -24.00 -2.83
C PHE A 148 15.52 -22.90 -1.93
N TYR A 149 16.32 -22.52 -0.94
CA TYR A 149 15.94 -21.54 0.09
C TYR A 149 15.40 -20.25 -0.52
N GLU A 150 16.03 -19.71 -1.56
CA GLU A 150 15.68 -18.43 -2.18
C GLU A 150 14.26 -18.42 -2.78
N ASN A 151 13.75 -19.59 -3.17
CA ASN A 151 12.40 -19.72 -3.71
C ASN A 151 11.39 -20.15 -2.65
N VAL A 152 11.81 -20.98 -1.70
CA VAL A 152 10.99 -21.35 -0.54
C VAL A 152 10.76 -20.12 0.34
N CYS A 153 11.75 -19.25 0.52
CA CYS A 153 11.67 -18.13 1.44
C CYS A 153 10.67 -17.04 1.03
N LYS A 154 10.37 -16.95 -0.27
CA LYS A 154 9.29 -16.12 -0.83
C LYS A 154 7.91 -16.55 -0.34
N SER A 155 7.77 -17.81 0.09
CA SER A 155 6.51 -18.32 0.64
C SER A 155 6.37 -18.10 2.14
N PHE A 156 7.44 -17.69 2.83
CA PHE A 156 7.33 -17.28 4.21
C PHE A 156 6.66 -15.92 4.24
N THR A 157 5.35 -15.94 4.43
CA THR A 157 4.59 -14.79 4.91
C THR A 157 5.31 -14.25 6.15
N PRO A 158 5.91 -13.03 6.12
CA PRO A 158 6.53 -12.48 7.31
C PRO A 158 5.58 -12.54 8.52
N PRO A 159 6.08 -12.78 9.75
CA PRO A 159 5.24 -12.90 10.96
C PRO A 159 4.22 -11.76 11.11
N PHE A 160 4.55 -10.57 10.61
CA PHE A 160 3.73 -9.37 10.64
C PHE A 160 2.47 -9.40 9.76
N LEU A 161 2.42 -10.27 8.74
CA LEU A 161 1.28 -10.38 7.82
C LEU A 161 0.10 -11.19 8.39
N ASN A 162 0.27 -11.85 9.54
CA ASN A 162 -0.84 -12.56 10.18
C ASN A 162 -1.60 -11.74 11.24
N SER A 163 -1.08 -10.62 11.76
CA SER A 163 -1.79 -9.95 12.88
C SER A 163 -1.30 -8.58 13.37
N THR A 164 -0.59 -7.75 12.60
CA THR A 164 -0.36 -6.35 13.06
C THR A 164 -1.00 -5.33 12.12
N PRO A 165 -2.33 -5.12 12.24
CA PRO A 165 -2.98 -3.87 11.85
C PRO A 165 -2.10 -2.65 12.19
N LEU A 166 -2.15 -1.62 11.34
CA LEU A 166 -1.58 -0.30 11.64
C LEU A 166 -1.92 0.16 13.07
N GLU A 167 -3.13 -0.14 13.52
CA GLU A 167 -3.62 0.14 14.88
C GLU A 167 -2.77 -0.54 15.97
N ASP A 168 -2.48 -1.83 15.84
CA ASP A 168 -1.67 -2.57 16.82
C ASP A 168 -0.24 -2.03 16.90
N TYR A 169 0.38 -1.74 15.75
CA TYR A 169 1.74 -1.16 15.71
C TYR A 169 1.79 0.23 16.36
N VAL A 170 0.78 1.07 16.07
CA VAL A 170 0.71 2.44 16.58
C VAL A 170 0.46 2.45 18.09
N ASN A 171 -0.33 1.51 18.60
CA ASN A 171 -0.67 1.41 20.01
C ASN A 171 0.40 0.72 20.87
N ASN A 172 1.24 -0.15 20.31
CA ASN A 172 2.33 -0.79 21.04
C ASN A 172 3.40 0.24 21.48
N ASN A 173 3.96 0.09 22.69
CA ASN A 173 4.98 0.98 23.24
C ASN A 173 6.43 0.53 22.90
N ASP A 174 6.64 -0.74 22.54
CA ASP A 174 7.98 -1.33 22.48
C ASP A 174 8.73 -1.10 21.15
N ASP A 175 8.03 -0.71 20.08
CA ASP A 175 8.62 -0.68 18.71
C ASP A 175 9.39 0.59 18.34
N LEU A 176 9.59 1.55 19.26
CA LEU A 176 10.32 2.80 18.94
C LEU A 176 11.81 2.57 18.64
N ASN A 177 12.39 1.49 19.18
CA ASN A 177 13.79 1.13 18.98
C ASN A 177 14.07 0.53 17.58
N VAL A 178 13.02 0.10 16.87
CA VAL A 178 13.10 -0.61 15.57
C VAL A 178 13.30 0.35 14.40
N VAL A 179 12.94 1.63 14.59
CA VAL A 179 12.89 2.65 13.53
C VAL A 179 14.21 3.44 13.42
N SER A 180 15.03 3.44 14.48
CA SER A 180 16.24 4.29 14.53
C SER A 180 17.31 3.83 13.55
N SER A 181 17.55 2.53 13.37
CA SER A 181 18.59 2.03 12.46
C SER A 181 18.26 2.24 10.98
N THR A 182 17.01 2.01 10.56
CA THR A 182 16.57 2.15 9.16
C THR A 182 16.51 3.61 8.70
N ILE A 183 16.26 4.56 9.60
CA ILE A 183 16.23 6.00 9.28
C ILE A 183 17.65 6.59 9.22
N LEU A 184 18.59 6.08 10.02
CA LEU A 184 19.96 6.61 10.08
C LEU A 184 20.84 6.21 8.88
N GLU A 185 20.52 5.11 8.19
CA GLU A 185 21.24 4.68 6.98
C GLU A 185 20.95 5.55 5.73
N SER A 186 19.88 6.34 5.72
CA SER A 186 19.63 7.28 4.62
C SER A 186 20.47 8.55 4.80
N GLN A 187 21.69 8.56 4.28
CA GLN A 187 22.62 9.71 4.29
C GLN A 187 22.14 10.97 3.53
N ASP A 188 20.86 11.08 3.16
CA ASP A 188 20.39 12.15 2.28
C ASP A 188 19.65 13.26 3.04
N THR A 189 20.39 14.35 3.29
CA THR A 189 19.93 15.58 3.93
C THR A 189 19.16 16.46 2.94
N GLY A 190 17.82 16.42 2.96
CA GLY A 190 17.01 17.51 2.40
C GLY A 190 15.64 17.16 1.84
N THR A 191 15.45 15.94 1.30
CA THR A 191 14.19 15.56 0.59
C THR A 191 13.51 14.37 1.26
N LEU A 192 13.25 14.52 2.56
CA LEU A 192 13.15 13.42 3.53
C LEU A 192 11.95 12.47 3.41
N THR A 193 10.77 12.88 2.92
CA THR A 193 9.58 12.00 2.98
C THR A 193 9.39 11.13 1.73
N ILE A 194 9.68 11.65 0.54
CA ILE A 194 9.53 10.92 -0.73
C ILE A 194 10.53 9.75 -0.78
N HIS A 195 11.80 10.05 -0.48
CA HIS A 195 12.89 9.08 -0.47
C HIS A 195 12.70 7.99 0.60
N LYS A 196 12.13 8.33 1.76
CA LYS A 196 11.87 7.34 2.82
C LYS A 196 10.69 6.42 2.51
N VAL A 197 9.58 6.95 1.97
CA VAL A 197 8.45 6.09 1.52
C VAL A 197 8.95 5.12 0.46
N LYS A 198 9.66 5.64 -0.55
CA LYS A 198 10.37 4.87 -1.56
C LYS A 198 11.27 3.79 -0.94
N PHE A 199 12.21 4.16 -0.07
CA PHE A 199 13.18 3.25 0.54
C PHE A 199 12.50 2.10 1.30
N THR A 200 11.48 2.40 2.12
CA THR A 200 10.78 1.33 2.87
C THR A 200 9.93 0.43 1.97
N SER A 201 9.33 0.97 0.90
CA SER A 201 8.67 0.13 -0.11
C SER A 201 9.66 -0.81 -0.82
N LEU A 202 10.94 -0.43 -0.94
CA LEU A 202 11.96 -1.28 -1.57
C LEU A 202 12.40 -2.42 -0.69
N LYS A 203 12.64 -2.12 0.59
CA LYS A 203 12.92 -3.15 1.59
C LYS A 203 11.78 -4.17 1.71
N TRP A 204 10.54 -3.73 1.46
CA TRP A 204 9.40 -4.65 1.35
C TRP A 204 9.52 -5.61 0.16
N PHE A 205 9.92 -5.13 -1.03
CA PHE A 205 10.04 -5.95 -2.23
C PHE A 205 11.30 -6.83 -2.28
N ASP A 206 12.38 -6.42 -1.62
CA ASP A 206 13.65 -7.18 -1.63
C ASP A 206 13.69 -8.27 -0.53
N GLY A 207 12.82 -8.21 0.48
CA GLY A 207 12.75 -9.20 1.55
C GLY A 207 14.01 -9.23 2.44
N THR A 208 14.90 -8.25 2.34
CA THR A 208 16.26 -8.26 2.92
C THR A 208 16.40 -7.47 4.24
N SER A 209 15.32 -7.03 4.88
CA SER A 209 15.44 -6.35 6.18
C SER A 209 14.47 -6.86 7.24
N TYR A 210 14.98 -6.96 8.47
CA TYR A 210 14.30 -7.46 9.67
C TYR A 210 13.10 -6.59 10.12
N ASN A 211 12.87 -5.42 9.50
CA ASN A 211 11.91 -4.40 9.95
C ASN A 211 11.03 -3.90 8.79
N ASN A 212 10.31 -4.80 8.12
CA ASN A 212 9.40 -4.54 6.97
C ASN A 212 8.15 -3.71 7.32
N VAL A 213 8.27 -2.71 8.19
CA VAL A 213 7.20 -1.78 8.53
C VAL A 213 7.25 -0.62 7.53
N PRO A 214 6.19 -0.39 6.71
CA PRO A 214 6.18 0.76 5.80
C PRO A 214 6.34 2.05 6.59
N ILE A 215 7.17 3.02 6.13
CA ILE A 215 7.49 4.25 6.90
C ILE A 215 6.24 5.03 7.37
N LEU A 216 5.12 4.85 6.70
CA LEU A 216 3.84 5.45 7.06
C LEU A 216 3.37 5.05 8.46
N PHE A 217 3.72 3.85 8.94
CA PHE A 217 3.39 3.36 10.28
C PHE A 217 4.13 4.16 11.36
N PRO A 218 5.48 4.26 11.37
CA PRO A 218 6.17 5.09 12.34
C PRO A 218 5.87 6.58 12.19
N MET A 219 5.59 7.08 10.96
CA MET A 219 5.09 8.45 10.79
C MET A 219 3.74 8.65 11.49
N THR A 220 2.80 7.70 11.34
CA THR A 220 1.49 7.74 12.00
C THR A 220 1.63 7.65 13.52
N LYS A 221 2.48 6.74 14.00
CA LYS A 221 2.81 6.59 15.42
C LYS A 221 3.41 7.88 15.99
N ALA A 222 4.31 8.53 15.26
CA ALA A 222 4.90 9.80 15.70
C ALA A 222 3.85 10.90 15.87
N VAL A 223 2.87 11.01 14.96
CA VAL A 223 1.77 11.97 15.11
C VAL A 223 0.92 11.64 16.34
N LYS A 224 0.58 10.35 16.55
CA LYS A 224 -0.14 9.93 17.76
C LYS A 224 0.61 10.28 19.05
N ARG A 225 1.91 9.97 19.13
CA ARG A 225 2.73 10.28 20.31
C ARG A 225 2.88 11.78 20.54
N CYS A 226 2.92 12.57 19.48
CA CYS A 226 2.85 14.04 19.58
C CYS A 226 1.53 14.49 20.23
N MET A 227 0.39 13.95 19.77
CA MET A 227 -0.91 14.24 20.40
C MET A 227 -0.97 13.79 21.87
N ASP A 228 -0.41 12.62 22.21
CA ASP A 228 -0.31 12.15 23.60
C ASP A 228 0.49 13.11 24.47
N MET A 229 1.63 13.58 23.96
CA MET A 229 2.47 14.57 24.63
C MET A 229 1.72 15.89 24.83
N VAL A 230 1.04 16.40 23.80
CA VAL A 230 0.22 17.62 23.92
C VAL A 230 -0.85 17.48 25.00
N VAL A 231 -1.59 16.36 25.04
CA VAL A 231 -2.57 16.09 26.09
C VAL A 231 -1.92 16.10 27.47
N LYS A 232 -0.79 15.41 27.62
CA LYS A 232 -0.07 15.32 28.89
C LYS A 232 0.39 16.70 29.37
N GLU A 233 1.04 17.48 28.52
CA GLU A 233 1.59 18.78 28.87
C GLU A 233 0.49 19.81 29.18
N LEU A 234 -0.58 19.87 28.38
CA LEU A 234 -1.68 20.80 28.65
C LEU A 234 -2.39 20.47 29.97
N ARG A 235 -2.62 19.18 30.26
CA ARG A 235 -3.18 18.76 31.55
C ARG A 235 -2.25 19.10 32.72
N ALA A 236 -0.96 18.87 32.59
CA ALA A 236 0.03 19.18 33.63
C ALA A 236 0.08 20.68 33.95
N ASN A 237 -0.22 21.55 32.97
CA ASN A 237 -0.30 23.00 33.14
C ASN A 237 -1.71 23.51 33.48
N GLY A 238 -2.67 22.62 33.79
CA GLY A 238 -4.04 23.00 34.16
C GLY A 238 -4.88 23.59 33.02
N ILE A 239 -4.47 23.42 31.76
CA ILE A 239 -5.18 23.94 30.59
C ILE A 239 -6.25 22.94 30.18
N GLN A 240 -7.52 23.37 30.25
CA GLN A 240 -8.66 22.57 29.79
C GLN A 240 -8.79 22.67 28.27
N PHE A 241 -8.95 21.51 27.62
CA PHE A 241 -9.28 21.42 26.21
C PHE A 241 -10.03 20.11 25.91
N SER A 242 -10.65 20.02 24.74
CA SER A 242 -11.54 18.89 24.41
C SER A 242 -10.83 17.58 24.05
N GLU A 243 -9.49 17.59 23.98
CA GLU A 243 -8.69 16.44 23.53
C GLU A 243 -9.06 15.93 22.13
N ARG A 244 -9.60 16.83 21.32
CA ARG A 244 -9.96 16.57 19.91
C ARG A 244 -8.98 17.27 18.99
N PHE A 245 -8.53 16.54 17.98
CA PHE A 245 -7.48 17.00 17.07
C PHE A 245 -7.99 17.10 15.64
N ILE A 246 -7.44 18.09 14.93
CA ILE A 246 -7.51 18.19 13.48
C ILE A 246 -6.11 17.86 12.97
N VAL A 247 -5.99 16.91 12.06
CA VAL A 247 -4.70 16.51 11.50
C VAL A 247 -4.62 16.96 10.05
N SER A 248 -3.49 17.56 9.68
CA SER A 248 -3.23 18.03 8.31
C SER A 248 -1.86 17.55 7.86
N GLY A 249 -1.68 17.45 6.56
CA GLY A 249 -0.41 17.10 5.96
C GLY A 249 -0.40 17.33 4.46
N ALA A 250 0.70 17.86 3.95
CA ALA A 250 0.90 18.07 2.52
C ALA A 250 1.63 16.89 1.86
N SER A 251 1.27 16.59 0.61
CA SER A 251 1.86 15.50 -0.18
C SER A 251 1.75 14.18 0.59
N LYS A 252 2.80 13.36 0.63
CA LYS A 252 2.79 12.07 1.36
C LYS A 252 2.54 12.21 2.88
N ARG A 253 2.59 13.42 3.46
CA ARG A 253 2.15 13.63 4.85
C ARG A 253 0.63 13.71 4.97
N GLY A 254 -0.08 14.07 3.90
CA GLY A 254 -1.53 13.93 3.81
C GLY A 254 -1.96 12.46 3.89
N TRP A 255 -1.12 11.54 3.38
CA TRP A 255 -1.29 10.11 3.59
C TRP A 255 -1.25 9.75 5.08
N THR A 256 -0.21 10.20 5.78
CA THR A 256 -0.08 10.03 7.23
C THR A 256 -1.25 10.66 7.99
N ALA A 257 -1.77 11.81 7.53
CA ALA A 257 -2.92 12.45 8.16
C ALA A 257 -4.17 11.56 8.09
N TYR A 258 -4.45 10.94 6.93
CA TYR A 258 -5.52 9.95 6.81
C TYR A 258 -5.32 8.74 7.73
N LEU A 259 -4.12 8.15 7.71
CA LEU A 259 -3.82 6.97 8.52
C LEU A 259 -3.90 7.27 10.02
N THR A 260 -3.46 8.46 10.45
CA THR A 260 -3.63 8.93 11.84
C THR A 260 -5.11 9.06 12.20
N ALA A 261 -5.92 9.64 11.32
CA ALA A 261 -7.36 9.76 11.54
C ALA A 261 -8.07 8.40 11.60
N ALA A 262 -7.56 7.39 10.89
CA ALA A 262 -8.10 6.04 10.90
C ALA A 262 -7.81 5.26 12.20
N VAL A 263 -6.72 5.57 12.91
CA VAL A 263 -6.28 4.80 14.09
C VAL A 263 -6.33 5.56 15.40
N ASP A 264 -6.66 6.86 15.38
CA ASP A 264 -6.82 7.64 16.60
C ASP A 264 -8.22 8.29 16.69
N PRO A 265 -9.06 7.88 17.66
CA PRO A 265 -10.43 8.39 17.76
C PRO A 265 -10.50 9.87 18.15
N ARG A 266 -9.43 10.45 18.71
CA ARG A 266 -9.37 11.88 19.06
C ARG A 266 -9.35 12.77 17.82
N VAL A 267 -8.92 12.26 16.68
CA VAL A 267 -8.97 13.00 15.42
C VAL A 267 -10.42 13.03 14.95
N PHE A 268 -10.97 14.23 14.73
CA PHE A 268 -12.35 14.39 14.26
C PHE A 268 -12.46 15.07 12.89
N ALA A 269 -11.39 15.72 12.45
CA ALA A 269 -11.30 16.26 11.11
C ALA A 269 -9.89 16.08 10.54
N VAL A 270 -9.81 15.96 9.22
CA VAL A 270 -8.55 15.81 8.50
C VAL A 270 -8.50 16.73 7.30
N VAL A 271 -7.35 17.37 7.08
CA VAL A 271 -7.08 18.28 5.96
C VAL A 271 -5.88 17.76 5.16
N PRO A 272 -6.07 16.76 4.29
CA PRO A 272 -5.02 16.29 3.40
C PRO A 272 -4.82 17.30 2.27
N ILE A 273 -3.58 17.73 2.07
CA ILE A 273 -3.22 18.73 1.06
C ILE A 273 -2.41 18.04 -0.03
N VAL A 274 -2.86 18.15 -1.28
CA VAL A 274 -2.25 17.53 -2.48
C VAL A 274 -1.97 16.03 -2.31
N PHE A 275 -2.90 15.33 -1.64
CA PHE A 275 -2.86 13.88 -1.48
C PHE A 275 -4.25 13.27 -1.64
N ASP A 276 -4.55 12.88 -2.86
CA ASP A 276 -5.77 12.22 -3.30
C ASP A 276 -5.47 10.89 -4.01
N LEU A 277 -4.34 10.25 -3.66
CA LEU A 277 -3.99 8.90 -4.13
C LEU A 277 -4.51 7.82 -3.18
N ILE A 278 -5.84 7.75 -3.06
CA ILE A 278 -6.55 6.65 -2.39
C ILE A 278 -6.94 5.63 -3.45
N ASN A 279 -6.89 4.33 -3.16
CA ASN A 279 -7.06 3.29 -4.17
C ASN A 279 -5.89 3.32 -5.17
N ILE A 280 -4.68 3.16 -4.63
CA ILE A 280 -3.39 3.44 -5.26
C ILE A 280 -3.20 2.60 -6.52
N ASN A 281 -3.50 1.30 -6.48
CA ASN A 281 -3.38 0.43 -7.66
C ASN A 281 -4.23 0.97 -8.83
N VAL A 282 -5.51 1.26 -8.60
CA VAL A 282 -6.40 1.80 -9.64
C VAL A 282 -5.90 3.13 -10.18
N ASN A 283 -5.44 4.03 -9.32
CA ASN A 283 -4.93 5.34 -9.74
C ASN A 283 -3.59 5.28 -10.48
N PHE A 284 -2.76 4.29 -10.16
CA PHE A 284 -1.51 4.05 -10.89
C PHE A 284 -1.80 3.63 -12.33
N HIS A 285 -2.75 2.71 -12.52
CA HIS A 285 -3.25 2.32 -13.84
C HIS A 285 -3.95 3.49 -14.55
N ALA A 286 -4.74 4.29 -13.83
CA ALA A 286 -5.38 5.47 -14.38
C ALA A 286 -4.34 6.46 -14.94
N GLN A 287 -3.25 6.73 -14.20
CA GLN A 287 -2.18 7.61 -14.68
C GLN A 287 -1.49 7.06 -15.93
N PHE A 288 -1.17 5.75 -15.96
CA PHE A 288 -0.61 5.08 -17.13
C PHE A 288 -1.49 5.29 -18.36
N ARG A 289 -2.80 5.05 -18.19
CA ARG A 289 -3.78 5.21 -19.26
C ARG A 289 -3.91 6.67 -19.69
N SER A 290 -4.00 7.60 -18.75
CA SER A 290 -4.14 9.04 -19.01
C SER A 290 -2.96 9.63 -19.77
N LEU A 291 -1.74 9.20 -19.47
CA LEU A 291 -0.52 9.72 -20.09
C LEU A 291 -0.08 8.91 -21.33
N GLY A 292 -0.94 8.02 -21.84
CA GLY A 292 -0.70 7.30 -23.09
C GLY A 292 0.39 6.23 -22.96
N GLY A 293 0.35 5.46 -21.88
CA GLY A 293 1.26 4.34 -21.61
C GLY A 293 2.53 4.76 -20.87
N LYS A 294 2.45 5.87 -20.12
CA LYS A 294 3.59 6.53 -19.50
C LYS A 294 3.24 7.01 -18.10
N TYR A 295 4.26 7.33 -17.31
CA TYR A 295 4.12 7.88 -15.97
C TYR A 295 4.74 9.26 -15.90
N SER A 296 4.23 10.08 -14.99
CA SER A 296 4.78 11.40 -14.77
C SER A 296 6.23 11.32 -14.28
N PHE A 297 7.08 12.27 -14.69
CA PHE A 297 8.44 12.41 -14.17
C PHE A 297 8.55 12.49 -12.64
N ALA A 298 7.50 12.95 -11.96
CA ALA A 298 7.44 12.95 -10.51
C ALA A 298 7.52 11.51 -9.93
N LEU A 299 7.14 10.50 -10.71
CA LEU A 299 7.24 9.09 -10.35
C LEU A 299 8.55 8.43 -10.79
N LYS A 300 9.52 9.18 -11.34
CA LYS A 300 10.80 8.63 -11.85
C LYS A 300 11.51 7.74 -10.83
N ASP A 301 11.54 8.17 -9.58
CA ASP A 301 12.11 7.37 -8.51
C ASP A 301 11.40 6.03 -8.37
N TYR A 302 10.06 6.01 -8.28
CA TYR A 302 9.29 4.77 -8.15
C TYR A 302 9.41 3.87 -9.39
N TYR A 303 9.47 4.47 -10.58
CA TYR A 303 9.68 3.79 -11.85
C TYR A 303 11.04 3.09 -11.91
N ASN A 304 12.11 3.75 -11.47
CA ASN A 304 13.47 3.17 -11.48
C ASN A 304 13.62 1.92 -10.61
N TYR A 305 12.67 1.68 -9.69
CA TYR A 305 12.61 0.44 -8.91
C TYR A 305 11.54 -0.54 -9.37
N GLU A 306 11.04 -0.32 -10.59
CA GLU A 306 10.10 -1.22 -11.24
C GLU A 306 8.77 -1.34 -10.49
N LEU A 307 8.39 -0.32 -9.70
CA LEU A 307 7.08 -0.34 -9.02
C LEU A 307 5.94 -0.47 -10.04
N SER A 308 6.10 0.13 -11.21
CA SER A 308 5.13 0.02 -12.30
C SER A 308 4.93 -1.40 -12.82
N LYS A 309 5.96 -2.25 -12.78
CA LYS A 309 5.86 -3.69 -13.11
C LYS A 309 5.25 -4.50 -11.98
N LYS A 310 5.45 -4.03 -10.74
CA LYS A 310 5.11 -4.75 -9.51
C LYS A 310 3.73 -4.40 -8.97
N ILE A 311 3.07 -3.34 -9.44
CA ILE A 311 1.83 -2.81 -8.83
C ILE A 311 0.67 -3.81 -8.78
N ASP A 312 0.67 -4.82 -9.66
CA ASP A 312 -0.32 -5.91 -9.72
C ASP A 312 0.11 -7.21 -9.02
N THR A 313 1.31 -7.24 -8.46
CA THR A 313 1.85 -8.44 -7.81
C THR A 313 1.17 -8.72 -6.48
N VAL A 314 1.22 -9.97 -6.02
CA VAL A 314 0.70 -10.35 -4.70
C VAL A 314 1.41 -9.53 -3.61
N GLU A 315 2.72 -9.34 -3.75
CA GLU A 315 3.56 -8.60 -2.82
C GLU A 315 3.15 -7.11 -2.71
N ALA A 316 2.82 -6.48 -3.84
CA ALA A 316 2.31 -5.12 -3.85
C ALA A 316 0.91 -5.03 -3.24
N ASN A 317 0.03 -6.01 -3.52
CA ASN A 317 -1.28 -6.07 -2.91
C ASN A 317 -1.21 -6.22 -1.38
N GLU A 318 -0.30 -7.05 -0.87
CA GLU A 318 -0.08 -7.16 0.59
C GLU A 318 0.44 -5.85 1.20
N LEU A 319 1.33 -5.12 0.51
CA LEU A 319 1.73 -3.79 0.96
C LEU A 319 0.55 -2.81 0.98
N LEU A 320 -0.24 -2.77 -0.09
CA LEU A 320 -1.37 -1.85 -0.21
C LEU A 320 -2.46 -2.14 0.82
N LYS A 321 -2.65 -3.39 1.26
CA LYS A 321 -3.52 -3.72 2.39
C LYS A 321 -3.14 -2.98 3.69
N LEU A 322 -1.84 -2.71 3.87
CA LEU A 322 -1.30 -2.04 5.06
C LEU A 322 -1.30 -0.53 4.95
N VAL A 323 -1.10 0.02 3.74
CA VAL A 323 -0.85 1.46 3.59
C VAL A 323 -1.94 2.21 2.85
N ASP A 324 -2.70 1.58 1.97
CA ASP A 324 -3.70 2.30 1.18
C ASP A 324 -4.88 2.74 2.07
N VAL A 325 -5.18 4.03 2.08
CA VAL A 325 -6.31 4.62 2.82
C VAL A 325 -7.64 3.96 2.43
N ASN A 326 -7.73 3.39 1.22
CA ASN A 326 -8.91 2.65 0.77
C ASN A 326 -9.27 1.49 1.70
N MET A 327 -8.30 0.91 2.40
CA MET A 327 -8.51 -0.17 3.37
C MET A 327 -9.05 0.32 4.73
N TYR A 328 -9.00 1.62 4.96
CA TYR A 328 -9.34 2.27 6.22
C TYR A 328 -10.56 3.20 6.13
N LEU A 329 -11.30 3.19 5.01
CA LEU A 329 -12.41 4.12 4.79
C LEU A 329 -13.49 4.03 5.89
N GLN A 330 -13.77 2.83 6.39
CA GLN A 330 -14.74 2.62 7.48
C GLN A 330 -14.29 3.29 8.79
N ASN A 331 -12.99 3.29 9.09
CA ASN A 331 -12.43 3.96 10.26
C ASN A 331 -12.57 5.48 10.19
N LEU A 332 -12.81 6.03 9.00
CA LEU A 332 -13.02 7.46 8.79
C LEU A 332 -14.50 7.88 8.95
N ARG A 333 -15.41 6.97 9.28
CA ARG A 333 -16.87 7.22 9.27
C ARG A 333 -17.32 8.45 10.08
N ASP A 334 -16.63 8.72 11.19
CA ASP A 334 -16.96 9.80 12.13
C ASP A 334 -16.08 11.05 11.91
N LYS A 335 -15.40 11.15 10.75
CA LYS A 335 -14.45 12.21 10.43
C LYS A 335 -15.01 13.17 9.39
N THR A 336 -14.77 14.46 9.59
CA THR A 336 -14.97 15.47 8.55
C THR A 336 -13.68 15.66 7.74
N ILE A 337 -13.78 15.51 6.42
CA ILE A 337 -12.61 15.52 5.53
C ILE A 337 -12.69 16.75 4.64
N TYR A 338 -11.64 17.59 4.67
CA TYR A 338 -11.51 18.71 3.75
C TYR A 338 -10.24 18.58 2.91
N MET A 339 -10.40 17.99 1.73
CA MET A 339 -9.31 17.61 0.85
C MET A 339 -8.93 18.77 -0.07
N ILE A 340 -7.68 19.22 -0.01
CA ILE A 340 -7.15 20.22 -0.94
C ILE A 340 -6.44 19.48 -2.07
N VAL A 341 -6.85 19.73 -3.32
CA VAL A 341 -6.27 19.11 -4.51
C VAL A 341 -5.82 20.17 -5.52
N ALA A 342 -4.87 19.82 -6.36
CA ALA A 342 -4.34 20.70 -7.40
C ALA A 342 -4.76 20.21 -8.80
N THR A 343 -5.09 21.15 -9.69
CA THR A 343 -5.55 20.82 -11.05
C THR A 343 -4.44 20.32 -11.99
N GLY A 344 -3.18 20.59 -11.68
CA GLY A 344 -2.04 20.24 -12.52
C GLY A 344 -0.88 19.69 -11.70
N ASP A 345 -1.19 18.91 -10.69
CA ASP A 345 -0.25 18.18 -9.85
C ASP A 345 0.54 17.13 -10.64
N GLU A 346 1.84 17.02 -10.39
CA GLU A 346 2.73 16.12 -11.10
C GLU A 346 2.71 14.68 -10.58
N PHE A 347 2.30 14.45 -9.32
CA PHE A 347 2.13 13.12 -8.74
C PHE A 347 0.69 12.61 -8.90
N MET A 348 -0.28 13.50 -8.67
CA MET A 348 -1.69 13.16 -8.58
C MET A 348 -2.45 13.66 -9.81
N MET A 349 -3.14 12.76 -10.49
CA MET A 349 -3.89 13.16 -11.68
C MET A 349 -5.25 13.75 -11.28
N PRO A 350 -5.75 14.79 -11.98
CA PRO A 350 -7.03 15.44 -11.67
C PRO A 350 -8.23 14.49 -11.56
N GLU A 351 -8.19 13.38 -12.29
CA GLU A 351 -9.21 12.35 -12.30
C GLU A 351 -9.17 11.41 -11.08
N ASN A 352 -8.11 11.44 -10.26
CA ASN A 352 -7.92 10.47 -9.17
C ASN A 352 -9.15 10.34 -8.25
N LEU A 353 -9.75 11.48 -7.91
CA LEU A 353 -10.95 11.57 -7.08
C LEU A 353 -12.09 10.68 -7.54
N GLN A 354 -12.26 10.46 -8.85
CA GLN A 354 -13.36 9.67 -9.40
C GLN A 354 -13.31 8.20 -8.95
N HIS A 355 -12.14 7.71 -8.55
CA HIS A 355 -11.92 6.31 -8.21
C HIS A 355 -12.23 5.95 -6.74
N PHE A 356 -12.51 6.93 -5.89
CA PHE A 356 -12.79 6.67 -4.47
C PHE A 356 -13.76 7.64 -3.80
N ILE A 357 -14.01 8.84 -4.35
CA ILE A 357 -14.75 9.89 -3.64
C ILE A 357 -16.18 9.46 -3.27
N GLY A 358 -16.85 8.69 -4.14
CA GLY A 358 -18.19 8.17 -3.86
C GLY A 358 -18.22 7.27 -2.63
N ASN A 359 -17.28 6.31 -2.57
CA ASN A 359 -17.15 5.40 -1.42
C ASN A 359 -16.78 6.17 -0.15
N LEU A 360 -15.84 7.11 -0.24
CA LEU A 360 -15.44 7.92 0.92
C LEU A 360 -16.63 8.75 1.44
N LYS A 361 -17.41 9.38 0.57
CA LYS A 361 -18.63 10.11 0.96
C LYS A 361 -19.65 9.18 1.63
N ILE A 362 -19.88 7.98 1.11
CA ILE A 362 -20.79 7.01 1.72
C ILE A 362 -20.34 6.64 3.14
N GLN A 363 -19.05 6.30 3.31
CA GLN A 363 -18.52 5.90 4.61
C GLN A 363 -18.55 7.02 5.65
N THR A 364 -18.31 8.26 5.23
CA THR A 364 -18.25 9.46 6.10
C THR A 364 -19.58 10.20 6.24
N ASN A 365 -20.70 9.56 5.87
CA ASN A 365 -22.03 10.17 5.88
C ASN A 365 -22.07 11.56 5.19
N ASN A 366 -21.47 11.63 4.00
CA ASN A 366 -21.35 12.81 3.16
C ASN A 366 -20.50 13.98 3.75
N SER A 367 -19.68 13.73 4.76
CA SER A 367 -18.83 14.74 5.44
C SER A 367 -17.49 14.99 4.74
N VAL A 368 -17.48 14.99 3.39
CA VAL A 368 -16.28 15.21 2.57
C VAL A 368 -16.46 16.44 1.69
N TYR A 369 -15.50 17.36 1.81
CA TYR A 369 -15.43 18.60 1.06
C TYR A 369 -14.12 18.64 0.28
N ILE A 370 -14.17 19.10 -0.96
CA ILE A 370 -13.01 19.14 -1.85
C ILE A 370 -12.72 20.60 -2.15
N ARG A 371 -11.47 21.02 -2.09
CA ARG A 371 -11.02 22.33 -2.56
C ARG A 371 -10.05 22.11 -3.71
N VAL A 372 -10.49 22.43 -4.91
CA VAL A 372 -9.62 22.40 -6.10
C VAL A 372 -8.89 23.74 -6.22
N LEU A 373 -7.57 23.71 -6.38
CA LEU A 373 -6.73 24.89 -6.61
C LEU A 373 -6.02 24.78 -7.96
N ASP A 374 -6.02 25.86 -8.75
CA ASP A 374 -5.30 25.90 -10.03
C ASP A 374 -3.80 26.08 -9.81
N SER A 375 -3.07 24.97 -9.61
CA SER A 375 -1.64 24.97 -9.35
C SER A 375 -0.98 23.61 -9.61
N ASN A 376 0.32 23.54 -9.34
CA ASN A 376 1.15 22.32 -9.32
C ASN A 376 1.07 21.61 -7.94
N HIS A 377 1.87 20.55 -7.77
CA HIS A 377 1.94 19.82 -6.50
C HIS A 377 2.34 20.69 -5.30
N TYR A 378 3.13 21.74 -5.52
CA TYR A 378 3.60 22.63 -4.46
C TYR A 378 2.60 23.74 -4.12
N LEU A 379 1.46 23.80 -4.81
CA LEU A 379 0.49 24.89 -4.71
C LEU A 379 1.12 26.28 -4.92
N THR A 380 2.15 26.36 -5.77
CA THR A 380 2.85 27.61 -6.07
C THR A 380 1.87 28.71 -6.47
N GLY A 381 1.93 29.85 -5.78
CA GLY A 381 1.07 31.01 -6.02
C GLY A 381 -0.37 30.88 -5.50
N GLN A 382 -0.68 29.81 -4.75
CA GLN A 382 -1.99 29.58 -4.13
C GLN A 382 -1.93 29.57 -2.60
N GLU A 383 -0.84 30.08 -2.00
CA GLU A 383 -0.60 30.07 -0.56
C GLU A 383 -1.71 30.81 0.20
N ASN A 384 -2.11 31.99 -0.29
CA ASN A 384 -3.22 32.76 0.28
C ASN A 384 -4.57 32.02 0.13
N SER A 385 -4.83 31.45 -1.05
CA SER A 385 -6.05 30.68 -1.30
C SER A 385 -6.14 29.46 -0.38
N LEU A 386 -5.03 28.76 -0.17
CA LEU A 386 -4.91 27.62 0.73
C LEU A 386 -5.20 28.04 2.18
N MET A 387 -4.51 29.07 2.68
CA MET A 387 -4.68 29.57 4.04
C MET A 387 -6.12 30.03 4.31
N LEU A 388 -6.72 30.80 3.41
CA LEU A 388 -8.12 31.24 3.54
C LEU A 388 -9.09 30.07 3.49
N SER A 389 -8.82 29.07 2.65
CA SER A 389 -9.64 27.86 2.55
C SER A 389 -9.62 27.07 3.86
N ILE A 390 -8.43 26.89 4.46
CA ILE A 390 -8.28 26.21 5.76
C ILE A 390 -8.94 27.02 6.87
N LYS A 391 -8.73 28.34 6.91
CA LYS A 391 -9.35 29.23 7.90
C LYS A 391 -10.88 29.13 7.88
N GLY A 392 -11.49 29.17 6.69
CA GLY A 392 -12.94 29.03 6.53
C GLY A 392 -13.46 27.67 6.98
N PHE A 393 -12.71 26.59 6.74
CA PHE A 393 -13.06 25.26 7.23
C PHE A 393 -12.94 25.14 8.75
N LEU A 394 -11.88 25.70 9.35
CA LEU A 394 -11.72 25.74 10.81
C LEU A 394 -12.84 26.54 11.48
N PHE A 395 -13.24 27.68 10.87
CA PHE A 395 -14.38 28.44 11.34
C PHE A 395 -15.68 27.62 11.27
N LEU A 396 -15.92 26.91 10.16
CA LEU A 396 -17.08 26.03 10.03
C LEU A 396 -17.10 24.92 11.11
N LEU A 397 -15.95 24.29 11.38
CA LEU A 397 -15.83 23.30 12.45
C LEU A 397 -16.18 23.88 13.84
N SER A 398 -15.80 25.14 14.08
CA SER A 398 -16.09 25.82 15.36
C SER A 398 -17.58 26.11 15.58
N LEU A 399 -18.36 26.26 14.50
CA LEU A 399 -19.82 26.40 14.58
C LEU A 399 -20.51 25.09 14.94
N GLY A 400 -19.88 23.95 14.62
CA GLY A 400 -20.38 22.61 14.89
C GLY A 400 -21.04 21.94 13.67
N PRO A 401 -21.27 20.61 13.77
CA PRO A 401 -21.65 19.76 12.62
C PRO A 401 -22.99 20.13 11.98
N THR A 402 -23.90 20.77 12.72
CA THR A 402 -25.23 21.16 12.22
C THR A 402 -25.19 22.29 11.20
N PHE A 403 -24.09 23.04 11.10
CA PHE A 403 -23.95 24.16 10.15
C PHE A 403 -23.22 23.78 8.87
N PHE A 404 -22.76 22.53 8.75
CA PHE A 404 -22.07 22.05 7.57
C PHE A 404 -23.02 21.98 6.36
N PRO A 405 -22.69 22.63 5.23
CA PRO A 405 -23.57 22.60 4.07
C PRO A 405 -23.60 21.18 3.49
N LYS A 406 -24.78 20.70 3.13
CA LYS A 406 -24.92 19.44 2.40
C LYS A 406 -24.76 19.70 0.91
N PHE A 407 -23.78 19.05 0.29
CA PHE A 407 -23.44 19.26 -1.11
C PHE A 407 -23.41 17.94 -1.90
N ASP A 408 -24.24 17.89 -2.93
CA ASP A 408 -24.34 16.78 -3.85
C ASP A 408 -24.18 17.25 -5.29
N TRP A 409 -23.59 16.41 -6.12
CA TRP A 409 -23.44 16.68 -7.54
C TRP A 409 -23.59 15.41 -8.38
N LYS A 410 -23.95 15.60 -9.65
CA LYS A 410 -24.03 14.55 -10.66
C LYS A 410 -23.30 14.97 -11.92
N PHE A 411 -22.58 14.02 -12.52
CA PHE A 411 -21.95 14.19 -13.82
C PHE A 411 -22.77 13.49 -14.89
N SER A 412 -22.90 14.16 -16.04
CA SER A 412 -23.55 13.60 -17.23
C SER A 412 -22.72 14.00 -18.45
N ASN A 413 -22.04 13.04 -19.06
CA ASN A 413 -21.22 13.25 -20.25
C ASN A 413 -21.89 12.56 -21.45
N SER A 414 -22.15 13.31 -22.51
CA SER A 414 -22.52 12.80 -23.83
C SER A 414 -21.31 12.84 -24.78
N LEU A 415 -21.51 12.49 -26.06
CA LEU A 415 -20.45 12.61 -27.07
C LEU A 415 -20.02 14.07 -27.33
N THR A 416 -20.87 15.05 -27.05
CA THR A 416 -20.67 16.46 -27.42
C THR A 416 -20.75 17.43 -26.25
N LEU A 417 -21.27 17.00 -25.10
CA LEU A 417 -21.51 17.86 -23.96
C LEU A 417 -21.18 17.14 -22.65
N GLY A 418 -20.31 17.75 -21.83
CA GLY A 418 -20.12 17.36 -20.44
C GLY A 418 -20.93 18.29 -19.54
N LYS A 419 -21.57 17.74 -18.51
CA LYS A 419 -22.42 18.50 -17.58
C LYS A 419 -22.16 18.13 -16.13
N ILE A 420 -22.22 19.13 -15.25
CA ILE A 420 -22.27 18.98 -13.79
C ILE A 420 -23.57 19.61 -13.31
N ASP A 421 -24.35 18.86 -12.54
CA ASP A 421 -25.52 19.35 -11.82
C ASP A 421 -25.23 19.32 -10.32
N GLY A 422 -25.09 20.49 -9.69
CA GLY A 422 -24.81 20.64 -8.26
C GLY A 422 -26.02 21.13 -7.47
N LYS A 423 -26.18 20.61 -6.25
CA LYS A 423 -27.21 21.03 -5.29
C LYS A 423 -26.58 21.20 -3.92
N ILE A 424 -26.90 22.32 -3.28
CA ILE A 424 -26.46 22.65 -1.93
C ILE A 424 -27.65 23.00 -1.04
N SER A 425 -27.57 22.62 0.24
CA SER A 425 -28.54 22.96 1.28
C SER A 425 -27.85 23.11 2.63
N ASN A 426 -28.62 23.42 3.69
CA ASN A 426 -28.11 23.71 5.03
C ASN A 426 -27.22 24.96 5.04
N LEU A 427 -27.87 26.11 4.83
CA LEU A 427 -27.22 27.38 4.52
C LEU A 427 -27.41 28.43 5.62
N GLU A 428 -27.91 28.04 6.80
CA GLU A 428 -28.29 28.96 7.87
C GLU A 428 -27.13 29.83 8.38
N ALA A 429 -25.89 29.33 8.33
CA ALA A 429 -24.70 30.05 8.78
C ALA A 429 -24.20 31.12 7.78
N PHE A 430 -24.77 31.19 6.58
CA PHE A 430 -24.22 31.96 5.47
C PHE A 430 -25.15 33.09 5.02
N GLU A 431 -24.58 34.23 4.62
CA GLU A 431 -25.34 35.39 4.14
C GLU A 431 -25.40 35.48 2.61
N SER A 432 -24.35 35.05 1.94
CA SER A 432 -24.24 35.11 0.49
C SER A 432 -23.50 33.91 -0.09
N TYR A 433 -23.71 33.68 -1.39
CA TYR A 433 -23.07 32.62 -2.13
C TYR A 433 -22.57 33.12 -3.49
N GLU A 434 -21.53 32.46 -4.00
CA GLU A 434 -21.03 32.58 -5.36
C GLU A 434 -20.94 31.18 -5.97
N PHE A 435 -21.36 31.03 -7.23
CA PHE A 435 -21.10 29.83 -8.02
C PHE A 435 -20.16 30.18 -9.17
N VAL A 436 -19.04 29.47 -9.20
CA VAL A 436 -17.98 29.67 -10.18
C VAL A 436 -17.72 28.34 -10.87
N SER A 437 -17.58 28.36 -12.18
CA SER A 437 -17.09 27.18 -12.91
C SER A 437 -15.68 27.43 -13.41
N TYR A 438 -14.91 26.37 -13.47
CA TYR A 438 -13.59 26.37 -14.06
C TYR A 438 -13.52 25.33 -15.16
N SER A 439 -12.82 25.64 -16.25
CA SER A 439 -12.55 24.65 -17.29
C SER A 439 -11.19 24.87 -17.95
N ALA A 440 -10.55 23.78 -18.33
CA ALA A 440 -9.32 23.77 -19.11
C ALA A 440 -9.40 22.68 -20.19
N ARG A 441 -8.58 22.81 -21.24
CA ARG A 441 -8.46 21.79 -22.28
C ARG A 441 -7.02 21.33 -22.39
N THR A 442 -6.84 20.04 -22.64
CA THR A 442 -5.52 19.52 -23.02
C THR A 442 -5.14 20.01 -24.43
N ALA A 443 -3.86 19.97 -24.76
CA ALA A 443 -3.38 20.35 -26.08
C ALA A 443 -3.92 19.42 -27.19
N ASN A 444 -4.15 18.15 -26.88
CA ASN A 444 -4.63 17.14 -27.82
C ASN A 444 -5.32 15.96 -27.09
N LYS A 445 -5.87 14.99 -27.83
CA LYS A 445 -6.47 13.75 -27.29
C LYS A 445 -5.50 12.58 -27.06
N LYS A 446 -4.20 12.76 -27.25
CA LYS A 446 -3.24 11.67 -27.00
C LYS A 446 -3.09 11.41 -25.50
N ARG A 447 -3.34 12.43 -24.66
CA ARG A 447 -3.22 12.36 -23.20
C ARG A 447 -4.24 13.23 -22.48
N ILE A 448 -4.63 12.78 -21.29
CA ILE A 448 -5.28 13.56 -20.26
C ILE A 448 -4.16 14.15 -19.40
N ASP A 449 -3.49 15.19 -19.91
CA ASP A 449 -2.33 15.80 -19.24
C ASP A 449 -2.66 17.26 -18.92
N PHE A 450 -3.00 17.52 -17.65
CA PHE A 450 -3.26 18.86 -17.11
C PHE A 450 -2.11 19.39 -16.25
N ARG A 451 -1.00 18.64 -16.15
CA ARG A 451 0.13 18.96 -15.28
C ARG A 451 0.70 20.33 -15.60
N LYS A 452 0.99 21.14 -14.59
CA LYS A 452 1.61 22.46 -14.81
C LYS A 452 3.05 22.35 -15.30
N ASN A 453 3.79 21.32 -14.87
CA ASN A 453 5.16 21.07 -15.29
C ASN A 453 5.31 19.69 -15.95
N THR A 454 6.22 19.61 -16.91
CA THR A 454 6.63 18.37 -17.60
C THR A 454 8.15 18.34 -17.75
N LEU A 455 8.72 17.23 -18.23
CA LEU A 455 10.15 17.16 -18.56
C LEU A 455 10.59 18.22 -19.57
N ASN A 456 9.69 18.67 -20.46
CA ASN A 456 9.97 19.67 -21.48
C ASN A 456 9.74 21.11 -20.98
N GLY A 457 9.50 21.30 -19.68
CA GLY A 457 9.19 22.58 -19.07
C GLY A 457 7.71 22.77 -18.73
N PRO A 458 7.31 24.01 -18.37
CA PRO A 458 5.96 24.31 -17.94
C PRO A 458 4.95 24.23 -19.11
N GLN A 459 3.80 23.60 -18.87
CA GLN A 459 2.67 23.62 -19.79
C GLN A 459 1.80 24.86 -19.54
N GLN A 460 1.38 25.52 -20.62
CA GLN A 460 0.48 26.66 -20.55
C GLN A 460 -1.00 26.25 -20.46
N ILE A 461 -1.34 25.37 -19.51
CA ILE A 461 -2.72 24.97 -19.27
C ILE A 461 -3.34 25.95 -18.26
N LYS A 462 -4.25 26.80 -18.76
CA LYS A 462 -4.95 27.80 -17.97
C LYS A 462 -6.38 27.34 -17.65
N TRP A 463 -6.73 27.27 -16.37
CA TRP A 463 -8.10 27.01 -15.95
C TRP A 463 -8.90 28.31 -16.00
N MET A 464 -9.80 28.39 -16.96
CA MET A 464 -10.62 29.56 -17.21
C MET A 464 -11.75 29.63 -16.19
N ARG A 465 -11.74 30.69 -15.38
CA ARG A 465 -12.79 31.04 -14.42
C ARG A 465 -14.00 31.62 -15.14
N ASN A 466 -15.19 31.10 -14.85
CA ASN A 466 -16.45 31.61 -15.37
C ASN A 466 -17.46 31.79 -14.22
N ASN A 467 -17.86 33.03 -13.96
CA ASN A 467 -18.81 33.38 -12.91
C ASN A 467 -20.23 33.03 -13.33
N LEU A 468 -20.77 31.94 -12.79
CA LEU A 468 -22.12 31.51 -13.09
C LEU A 468 -23.16 32.31 -12.30
N VAL A 469 -22.84 32.61 -11.04
CA VAL A 469 -23.65 33.46 -10.16
C VAL A 469 -22.68 34.34 -9.39
N LYS A 470 -22.76 35.65 -9.60
CA LYS A 470 -22.03 36.64 -8.78
C LYS A 470 -22.55 36.61 -7.35
N SER A 471 -21.77 37.12 -6.39
CA SER A 471 -22.15 37.21 -4.97
C SER A 471 -23.62 37.62 -4.80
N SER A 472 -24.44 36.69 -4.30
CA SER A 472 -25.89 36.83 -4.20
C SER A 472 -26.35 36.46 -2.80
N ARG A 473 -27.34 37.19 -2.25
CA ARG A 473 -27.89 36.91 -0.91
C ARG A 473 -28.58 35.55 -0.89
N ILE A 474 -28.40 34.81 0.21
CA ILE A 474 -29.10 33.55 0.43
C ILE A 474 -30.52 33.85 0.90
N THR A 475 -31.50 33.54 0.06
CA THR A 475 -32.93 33.69 0.37
C THR A 475 -33.69 32.36 0.37
N LYS A 476 -33.02 31.27 -0.03
CA LYS A 476 -33.60 29.93 -0.16
C LYS A 476 -32.86 28.94 0.73
N ARG A 477 -33.58 27.93 1.23
CA ARG A 477 -33.00 26.82 2.03
C ARG A 477 -32.11 25.87 1.23
N SER A 478 -32.26 25.87 -0.09
CA SER A 478 -31.41 25.09 -1.01
C SER A 478 -31.19 25.84 -2.32
N LEU A 479 -30.02 25.64 -2.92
CA LEU A 479 -29.61 26.24 -4.18
C LEU A 479 -29.14 25.13 -5.14
N SER A 480 -29.35 25.33 -6.44
CA SER A 480 -28.90 24.41 -7.48
C SER A 480 -28.24 25.17 -8.62
N ARG A 481 -27.19 24.57 -9.20
CA ARG A 481 -26.52 25.13 -10.36
C ARG A 481 -26.01 24.04 -11.28
N SER A 482 -26.11 24.31 -12.58
CA SER A 482 -25.56 23.46 -13.62
C SER A 482 -24.47 24.19 -14.38
N VAL A 483 -23.43 23.45 -14.77
CA VAL A 483 -22.44 23.90 -15.76
C VAL A 483 -22.35 22.86 -16.86
N SER A 484 -22.24 23.33 -18.09
CA SER A 484 -22.03 22.49 -19.26
C SER A 484 -20.84 22.98 -20.07
N VAL A 485 -20.02 22.06 -20.58
CA VAL A 485 -18.89 22.37 -21.46
C VAL A 485 -18.98 21.53 -22.73
N LYS A 486 -18.64 22.13 -23.87
CA LYS A 486 -18.59 21.42 -25.15
C LYS A 486 -17.42 20.45 -25.18
N ILE A 487 -17.66 19.21 -25.58
CA ILE A 487 -16.63 18.21 -25.80
C ILE A 487 -16.15 18.32 -27.25
N SER A 488 -14.84 18.41 -27.44
CA SER A 488 -14.21 18.45 -28.76
C SER A 488 -13.78 17.05 -29.20
N LYS A 489 -13.64 16.83 -30.51
CA LYS A 489 -12.95 15.65 -31.04
C LYS A 489 -11.42 15.74 -30.90
N SER A 490 -10.86 16.93 -30.67
CA SER A 490 -9.40 17.17 -30.70
C SER A 490 -8.71 17.24 -29.34
N ASN A 491 -9.44 17.42 -28.23
CA ASN A 491 -8.87 17.51 -26.87
C ASN A 491 -9.79 16.91 -25.81
N TYR A 492 -9.22 16.66 -24.63
CA TYR A 492 -9.97 16.47 -23.39
C TYR A 492 -10.30 17.82 -22.78
N VAL A 493 -11.42 17.89 -22.06
CA VAL A 493 -11.82 19.04 -21.26
C VAL A 493 -11.98 18.61 -19.81
N GLY A 494 -11.28 19.30 -18.91
CA GLY A 494 -11.46 19.18 -17.47
C GLY A 494 -12.29 20.36 -16.99
N PHE A 495 -13.25 20.12 -16.10
CA PHE A 495 -14.11 21.18 -15.57
C PHE A 495 -14.70 20.81 -14.20
N TYR A 496 -14.93 21.81 -13.36
CA TYR A 496 -15.52 21.65 -12.04
C TYR A 496 -16.36 22.88 -11.65
N LEU A 497 -17.24 22.69 -10.68
CA LEU A 497 -18.03 23.75 -10.06
C LEU A 497 -17.47 24.03 -8.67
N GLU A 498 -17.16 25.29 -8.40
CA GLU A 498 -16.76 25.83 -7.09
C GLU A 498 -17.93 26.63 -6.50
N THR A 499 -18.17 26.43 -5.21
CA THR A 499 -19.12 27.18 -4.40
C THR A 499 -18.36 27.93 -3.32
N ARG A 500 -18.65 29.22 -3.18
CA ARG A 500 -18.10 30.07 -2.12
C ARG A 500 -19.25 30.58 -1.28
N LEU A 501 -19.24 30.30 0.01
CA LEU A 501 -20.27 30.73 0.95
C LEU A 501 -19.67 31.71 1.94
N LYS A 502 -20.24 32.91 2.03
CA LYS A 502 -19.82 33.90 3.00
C LYS A 502 -20.55 33.71 4.32
N PHE A 503 -19.82 33.62 5.42
CA PHE A 503 -20.43 33.53 6.75
C PHE A 503 -21.15 34.83 7.12
N LYS A 504 -22.25 34.71 7.88
CA LYS A 504 -23.02 35.86 8.36
C LYS A 504 -22.18 36.70 9.31
N GLY A 505 -22.04 37.99 9.01
CA GLY A 505 -21.34 38.94 9.89
C GLY A 505 -19.81 38.78 9.94
N GLU A 506 -19.25 37.89 9.13
CA GLU A 506 -17.82 37.54 9.14
C GLU A 506 -17.17 37.84 7.78
N GLN A 507 -15.83 37.90 7.75
CA GLN A 507 -15.07 38.12 6.51
C GLN A 507 -14.71 36.80 5.82
N GLU A 508 -14.82 35.69 6.55
CA GLU A 508 -14.45 34.36 6.13
C GLU A 508 -15.43 33.79 5.10
N TYR A 509 -14.89 32.96 4.23
CA TYR A 509 -15.66 32.17 3.28
C TYR A 509 -15.38 30.69 3.52
N PHE A 510 -16.41 29.86 3.46
CA PHE A 510 -16.23 28.45 3.21
C PHE A 510 -16.27 28.19 1.71
N VAL A 511 -15.21 27.60 1.17
CA VAL A 511 -15.05 27.36 -0.27
C VAL A 511 -14.86 25.88 -0.51
N PHE A 512 -15.63 25.30 -1.41
CA PHE A 512 -15.45 23.92 -1.82
C PHE A 512 -15.95 23.73 -3.26
N SER A 513 -15.59 22.61 -3.85
CA SER A 513 -15.80 22.29 -5.25
C SER A 513 -16.38 20.88 -5.39
N THR A 514 -16.94 20.60 -6.55
CA THR A 514 -17.04 19.22 -7.03
C THR A 514 -15.64 18.66 -7.28
N ASN A 515 -15.50 17.34 -7.45
CA ASN A 515 -14.31 16.82 -8.11
C ASN A 515 -14.23 17.33 -9.56
N ILE A 516 -13.04 17.20 -10.15
CA ILE A 516 -12.80 17.56 -11.54
C ILE A 516 -13.44 16.48 -12.43
N ASN A 517 -14.33 16.90 -13.34
CA ASN A 517 -14.89 16.02 -14.35
C ASN A 517 -14.04 16.12 -15.62
N ILE A 518 -13.59 14.98 -16.13
CA ILE A 518 -12.86 14.89 -17.39
C ILE A 518 -13.81 14.36 -18.47
N ALA A 519 -13.84 15.03 -19.62
CA ALA A 519 -14.67 14.64 -20.75
C ALA A 519 -13.88 14.64 -22.08
N PRO A 520 -14.11 13.65 -22.98
CA PRO A 520 -14.96 12.48 -22.78
C PRO A 520 -14.42 11.55 -21.69
N ASP A 521 -15.32 10.78 -21.06
CA ASP A 521 -15.00 9.84 -19.99
C ASP A 521 -14.43 8.54 -20.56
N THR A 522 -13.26 8.66 -21.21
CA THR A 522 -12.56 7.58 -21.89
C THR A 522 -11.07 7.81 -21.84
N TYR A 523 -10.30 6.79 -21.51
CA TYR A 523 -8.84 6.87 -21.59
C TYR A 523 -8.33 6.79 -23.04
N PRO A 524 -7.18 7.41 -23.36
CA PRO A 524 -6.61 7.39 -24.70
C PRO A 524 -6.00 6.02 -25.07
N ILE A 525 -5.69 5.19 -24.08
CA ILE A 525 -5.20 3.82 -24.27
C ILE A 525 -5.92 2.83 -23.35
N LYS A 526 -5.82 1.54 -23.68
CA LYS A 526 -6.30 0.44 -22.83
C LYS A 526 -5.47 0.32 -21.56
N ASP A 527 -6.06 -0.38 -20.59
CA ASP A 527 -5.37 -0.75 -19.36
C ASP A 527 -4.20 -1.70 -19.61
N CYS A 528 -3.27 -1.75 -18.66
CA CYS A 528 -2.13 -2.66 -18.64
C CYS A 528 -2.26 -3.67 -17.49
N LYS A 529 -1.43 -4.71 -17.48
CA LYS A 529 -1.21 -5.59 -16.32
C LYS A 529 0.25 -6.05 -16.21
N GLY A 530 0.76 -6.12 -14.99
CA GLY A 530 2.11 -6.64 -14.69
C GLY A 530 3.20 -5.95 -15.52
N PHE A 531 4.02 -6.71 -16.23
CA PHE A 531 5.10 -6.16 -17.07
C PHE A 531 4.61 -5.21 -18.17
N ALA A 532 3.38 -5.37 -18.67
CA ALA A 532 2.83 -4.43 -19.67
C ALA A 532 2.60 -3.03 -19.09
N CYS A 533 2.59 -2.89 -17.77
CA CYS A 533 2.51 -1.61 -17.09
C CYS A 533 3.86 -0.91 -16.91
N GLU A 534 4.98 -1.47 -17.39
CA GLU A 534 6.31 -0.85 -17.25
C GLU A 534 6.28 0.61 -17.70
N GLY A 535 5.81 0.86 -18.93
CA GLY A 535 5.69 2.20 -19.51
C GLY A 535 7.02 2.93 -19.66
N GLN A 536 6.97 4.26 -19.68
CA GLN A 536 8.13 5.15 -19.65
C GLN A 536 7.80 6.42 -18.87
N ILE A 537 8.83 7.15 -18.43
CA ILE A 537 8.66 8.46 -17.79
C ILE A 537 8.43 9.57 -18.84
N ILE A 538 7.56 10.55 -18.52
CA ILE A 538 7.28 11.73 -19.36
C ILE A 538 7.03 13.04 -18.61
#